data_AF-A0A661LHS1-F1
#
_entry.id   AF-A0A661LHS1-F1
#
_cell.length_a   1.000
_cell.length_b   1.000
_cell.length_c   1.000
_cell.angle_alpha   90.00
_cell.angle_beta   90.00
_cell.angle_gamma   90.00
#
_symmetry.space_group_name_H-M   'P 1'
#
loop_
_entity.id
_entity.type
_entity.pdbx_description
1 polymer ?
#
loop_
_entity_poly.entity_id
_entity_poly.type
_entity_poly.pdbx_seq_one_letter_code
_entity_poly.pdbx_strand_id
1 'polypeptide(L)' 'MICEICGKEGAHVRKVARTYGKGKDLLVIENIPVVSCPHCGESYLTAETLHEIERLKLHRKSIAVERPVEIVGFA' A
#
# COMPACT_ATOMS: atom_id res chain seq x y z
N MET A 1 -7.11 -0.57 -17.48
CA MET A 1 -8.45 -0.79 -16.88
C MET A 1 -9.18 0.54 -16.78
N ILE A 2 -10.51 0.51 -16.63
CA ILE A 2 -11.33 1.70 -16.41
C ILE A 2 -11.20 2.14 -14.95
N CYS A 3 -11.02 3.44 -14.72
CA CYS A 3 -11.00 4.00 -13.38
C CYS A 3 -12.40 3.95 -12.76
N GLU A 4 -12.53 3.34 -11.58
CA GLU A 4 -13.81 3.24 -10.86
C GLU A 4 -14.28 4.59 -10.30
N ILE A 5 -13.41 5.61 -10.30
CA ILE A 5 -13.68 6.93 -9.73
C ILE A 5 -14.09 7.95 -10.80
N CYS A 6 -13.38 8.01 -11.94
CA CYS A 6 -13.69 8.96 -13.01
C CYS A 6 -14.25 8.32 -14.30
N GLY A 7 -14.35 7.00 -14.37
CA GLY A 7 -14.91 6.27 -15.52
C GLY A 7 -14.04 6.27 -16.78
N LYS A 8 -12.85 6.88 -16.75
CA LYS A 8 -11.93 6.91 -17.91
C LYS A 8 -11.07 5.66 -17.96
N GLU A 9 -10.83 5.15 -19.17
CA GLU A 9 -9.84 4.11 -19.42
C GLU A 9 -8.43 4.66 -19.24
N GLY A 10 -7.52 3.87 -18.67
CA GLY A 10 -6.12 4.24 -18.47
C GLY A 10 -5.62 4.09 -17.03
N ALA A 11 -6.50 3.68 -16.11
CA ALA A 11 -6.07 3.24 -14.79
C ALA A 11 -5.20 1.98 -14.92
N HIS A 12 -4.17 1.90 -14.09
CA HIS A 12 -3.18 0.81 -14.09
C HIS A 12 -2.77 0.46 -12.66
N VAL A 13 -2.29 -0.77 -12.48
CA VAL A 13 -1.82 -1.27 -11.18
C VAL A 13 -0.33 -0.98 -11.03
N ARG A 14 0.06 -0.38 -9.91
CA ARG A 14 1.44 -0.16 -9.50
C ARG A 14 1.71 -0.92 -8.21
N LYS A 15 2.88 -1.53 -8.10
CA LYS A 15 3.33 -2.15 -6.84
C LYS A 15 4.11 -1.11 -6.05
N VAL A 16 3.70 -0.85 -4.82
CA VAL A 16 4.33 0.15 -3.94
C VAL A 16 4.62 -0.45 -2.57
N ALA A 17 5.58 0.15 -1.86
CA ALA A 17 5.71 -0.06 -0.42
C ALA A 17 4.83 0.95 0.32
N ARG A 18 4.11 0.50 1.35
CA ARG A 18 3.41 1.40 2.29
C ARG A 18 3.83 1.09 3.72
N THR A 19 3.94 2.15 4.51
CA THR A 19 4.22 2.07 5.94
C THR A 19 2.90 2.06 6.71
N TYR A 20 2.85 1.26 7.78
CA TYR A 20 1.73 1.16 8.70
C TYR A 20 2.23 1.31 10.14
N GLY A 21 1.46 1.99 10.97
CA GLY A 21 1.89 2.30 12.34
C GLY A 21 2.97 3.38 12.39
N LYS A 22 3.66 3.48 13.52
CA LYS A 22 4.71 4.47 13.79
C LYS A 22 5.65 3.99 14.89
N GLY A 23 6.88 4.52 14.92
CA GLY A 23 7.87 4.21 15.97
C GLY A 23 8.15 2.71 16.06
N LYS A 24 8.00 2.13 17.25
CA LYS A 24 8.25 0.69 17.51
C LYS A 24 7.28 -0.25 16.80
N ASP A 25 6.11 0.26 16.38
CA ASP A 25 5.09 -0.51 15.66
C ASP A 25 5.12 -0.28 14.15
N LEU A 26 6.14 0.41 13.64
CA LEU A 26 6.30 0.65 12.21
C LEU A 26 6.46 -0.67 11.46
N LEU A 27 5.59 -0.88 10.47
CA LEU A 27 5.60 -2.03 9.57
C LEU A 27 5.64 -1.53 8.14
N VAL A 28 6.60 -2.00 7.36
CA VAL A 28 6.66 -1.77 5.92
C VAL A 28 6.10 -3.01 5.23
N ILE A 29 5.07 -2.85 4.41
CA ILE A 29 4.58 -3.91 3.52
C ILE A 29 4.95 -3.51 2.10
N GLU A 30 5.79 -4.34 1.48
CA GLU A 30 6.28 -4.16 0.12
C GLU A 30 5.31 -4.79 -0.90
N ASN A 31 5.43 -4.37 -2.16
CA ASN A 31 4.71 -4.94 -3.30
C ASN A 31 3.16 -4.88 -3.23
N ILE A 32 2.60 -3.90 -2.51
CA ILE A 32 1.15 -3.70 -2.45
C ILE A 32 0.64 -3.23 -3.82
N PRO A 33 -0.33 -3.92 -4.45
CA PRO A 33 -0.96 -3.45 -5.67
C PRO A 33 -1.88 -2.26 -5.39
N VAL A 34 -1.58 -1.11 -5.99
CA VAL A 34 -2.39 0.11 -5.96
C VAL A 34 -2.86 0.41 -7.37
N VAL A 35 -4.16 0.64 -7.54
CA VAL A 35 -4.69 1.17 -8.80
C VAL A 35 -4.45 2.66 -8.83
N SER A 36 -3.83 3.16 -9.90
CA SER A 36 -3.53 4.58 -10.09
C SER A 36 -4.11 5.06 -11.42
N CYS A 37 -4.80 6.20 -11.38
CA CYS A 37 -5.39 6.80 -12.56
C CYS A 37 -4.64 8.09 -12.97
N PRO A 38 -4.05 8.13 -14.18
CA PRO A 38 -3.37 9.33 -14.66
C PRO A 38 -4.33 10.47 -15.03
N HIS A 39 -5.62 10.19 -15.19
CA HIS A 39 -6.60 11.19 -15.64
C HIS A 39 -7.20 12.04 -14.51
N CYS A 40 -7.40 11.46 -13.32
CA CYS A 40 -7.92 12.17 -12.15
C CYS A 40 -6.93 12.25 -10.98
N GLY A 41 -5.79 11.56 -11.07
CA GLY A 41 -4.77 11.52 -10.01
C GLY A 41 -5.08 10.57 -8.86
N GLU A 42 -6.26 9.94 -8.85
CA GLU A 42 -6.69 9.07 -7.78
C GLU A 42 -5.84 7.78 -7.72
N SER A 43 -5.58 7.31 -6.50
CA SER A 43 -4.80 6.09 -6.26
C SER A 43 -5.40 5.28 -5.11
N TYR A 44 -6.04 4.16 -5.45
CA TYR A 44 -6.88 3.41 -4.53
C TYR A 44 -6.46 1.92 -4.44
N LEU A 45 -6.91 1.28 -3.36
CA LEU A 45 -6.70 -0.15 -3.11
C LEU A 45 -8.01 -0.90 -3.36
N THR A 46 -7.92 -2.13 -3.88
CA THR A 46 -9.09 -3.00 -4.00
C THR A 46 -9.46 -3.60 -2.64
N ALA A 47 -10.71 -4.06 -2.50
CA ALA A 47 -11.16 -4.76 -1.29
C ALA A 47 -10.30 -6.00 -0.98
N GLU A 48 -9.94 -6.78 -2.00
CA GLU A 48 -9.03 -7.92 -1.87
C GLU A 48 -7.68 -7.50 -1.30
N THR A 49 -7.11 -6.41 -1.82
CA THR A 49 -5.81 -5.90 -1.34
C THR A 49 -5.89 -5.45 0.11
N LEU A 50 -6.99 -4.79 0.50
CA LEU A 50 -7.21 -4.36 1.88
C LEU A 50 -7.33 -5.55 2.83
N HIS A 51 -8.09 -6.60 2.48
CA HIS A 51 -8.18 -7.81 3.29
C HIS A 51 -6.82 -8.49 3.48
N GLU A 52 -6.01 -8.54 2.42
CA GLU A 52 -4.68 -9.12 2.50
C GLU A 52 -3.74 -8.28 3.37
N ILE A 53 -3.79 -6.96 3.27
CA ILE A 53 -3.04 -6.05 4.17
C ILE A 53 -3.41 -6.32 5.63
N GLU A 54 -4.70 -6.47 5.96
CA GLU A 54 -5.13 -6.78 7.33
C GLU A 54 -4.64 -8.15 7.79
N ARG A 55 -4.68 -9.17 6.92
CA ARG A 55 -4.10 -10.50 7.21
C ARG A 55 -2.60 -10.40 7.52
N LEU A 56 -1.85 -9.64 6.72
CA LEU A 56 -0.40 -9.45 6.91
C LEU A 56 -0.09 -8.71 8.21
N LYS A 57 -0.86 -7.65 8.54
CA LYS A 57 -0.73 -6.92 9.81
C LYS A 57 -0.98 -7.84 11.01
N LEU A 58 -2.03 -8.66 10.96
CA LEU A 58 -2.41 -9.57 12.04
C LEU A 58 -1.30 -10.60 12.31
N HIS A 59 -0.68 -11.14 11.26
CA HIS A 59 0.33 -12.18 11.37
C HIS A 59 1.77 -11.65 11.34
N ARG A 60 1.98 -10.33 11.47
CA ARG A 60 3.30 -9.69 11.28
C ARG A 60 4.42 -10.36 12.08
N LYS A 61 4.14 -10.86 13.28
CA LYS A 61 5.16 -11.48 14.16
C LYS A 61 5.72 -12.80 13.61
N SER A 62 4.98 -13.51 12.76
CA SER A 62 5.42 -14.80 12.20
C SER A 62 5.98 -14.69 10.79
N ILE A 63 5.65 -13.63 10.05
CA ILE A 63 6.00 -13.49 8.63
C ILE A 63 6.95 -12.33 8.32
N ALA A 64 7.03 -11.31 9.19
CA ALA A 64 7.88 -10.16 8.92
C ALA A 64 9.35 -10.50 9.15
N VAL A 65 10.21 -9.93 8.30
CA VAL A 65 11.66 -9.98 8.44
C VAL A 65 12.13 -8.62 8.91
N GLU A 66 12.93 -8.60 9.98
CA GLU A 66 13.49 -7.36 10.51
C GLU A 66 14.60 -6.83 9.59
N ARG A 67 14.47 -5.55 9.19
CA ARG A 67 15.45 -4.82 8.39
C ARG A 67 15.63 -3.42 8.99
N PRO A 68 16.86 -3.00 9.33
CA PRO A 68 17.08 -1.63 9.77
C PRO A 68 16.83 -0.66 8.61
N VAL A 69 16.06 0.39 8.87
CA VAL A 69 15.72 1.44 7.89
C VAL A 69 15.86 2.80 8.54
N GLU A 70 16.49 3.75 7.86
CA GLU A 70 16.57 5.14 8.29
C GLU A 70 15.23 5.82 8.10
N ILE A 71 14.82 6.65 9.07
CA ILE A 71 13.55 7.38 9.04
C ILE A 71 13.86 8.87 9.14
N VAL A 72 13.31 9.63 8.19
CA VAL A 72 13.38 11.09 8.19
C VAL A 72 12.01 11.64 8.56
N GLY A 73 11.96 12.47 9.61
CA GLY A 73 10.75 13.21 9.97
C GLY A 73 10.62 14.48 9.12
N PHE A 74 9.39 14.81 8.72
CA PHE A 74 9.07 16.10 8.12
C PHE A 74 8.90 17.14 9.22
N ALA A 75 9.41 18.37 9.03
CA ALA A 75 9.38 19.48 9.99
C ALA A 75 8.37 20.55 9.58
#